data_AF-A0A2V5P7Z4-F1
#
_entry.id   AF-A0A2V5P7Z4-F1
#
_cell.length_a   1.000
_cell.length_b   1.000
_cell.length_c   1.000
_cell.angle_alpha   90.00
_cell.angle_beta   90.00
_cell.angle_gamma   90.00
#
_symmetry.space_group_name_H-M   'P 1'
#
loop_
_entity.id
_entity.type
_entity.pdbx_description
1 polymer ?
#
loop_
_entity_poly.entity_id
_entity_poly.type
_entity_poly.pdbx_seq_one_letter_code
_entity_poly.pdbx_strand_id
1 'polypeptide(L)' 'CGYLYRIYVDGKLDAEQVGSWAVEEAPAEGGILKIAYPNRSGADKPFAGALDGIAIFDTALTAAQVKARFEANRERP' A
#
# COMPACT_ATOMS: atom_id res chain seq x y z
N CYS A 1 20.64 6.13 9.67
CA CYS A 1 19.36 5.52 10.11
C CYS A 1 18.41 5.60 8.92
N GLY A 2 17.67 4.56 8.60
CA GLY A 2 16.74 4.57 7.46
C GLY A 2 15.39 3.95 7.83
N TYR A 3 14.39 4.20 7.00
CA TYR A 3 13.03 3.70 7.16
C TYR A 3 12.87 2.38 6.42
N LEU A 4 12.23 1.42 7.06
CA LEU A 4 12.05 0.08 6.49
C LEU A 4 10.74 0.00 5.71
N TYR A 5 10.86 -0.35 4.44
CA TYR A 5 9.76 -0.60 3.52
C TYR A 5 9.67 -2.09 3.23
N ARG A 6 8.44 -2.63 3.24
CA ARG A 6 8.19 -4.04 2.91
C ARG A 6 6.98 -4.15 1.99
N ILE A 7 7.13 -4.98 0.97
CA ILE A 7 6.04 -5.36 0.06
C ILE A 7 5.74 -6.83 0.33
N TYR A 8 4.46 -7.11 0.57
CA TYR A 8 3.95 -8.45 0.73
C TYR A 8 2.98 -8.75 -0.41
N VAL A 9 3.15 -9.90 -1.07
CA VAL A 9 2.24 -10.43 -2.09
C VAL A 9 1.70 -11.75 -1.59
N ASP A 10 0.38 -11.95 -1.68
CA ASP A 10 -0.32 -13.15 -1.17
C ASP A 10 0.01 -13.49 0.30
N GLY A 11 0.19 -12.45 1.12
CA GLY A 11 0.52 -12.60 2.55
C GLY A 11 1.97 -12.97 2.85
N LYS A 12 2.85 -13.05 1.84
CA LYS A 12 4.28 -13.41 1.97
C LYS A 12 5.18 -12.22 1.65
N LEU A 13 6.29 -12.08 2.37
CA LEU A 13 7.30 -11.04 2.07
C LEU A 13 7.89 -11.29 0.68
N ASP A 14 7.80 -10.27 -0.17
CA ASP A 14 8.32 -10.30 -1.54
C ASP A 14 9.54 -9.37 -1.68
N ALA A 15 9.47 -8.18 -1.08
CA ALA A 15 10.57 -7.22 -1.08
C ALA A 15 10.72 -6.51 0.27
N GLU A 16 11.97 -6.19 0.62
CA GLU A 16 12.33 -5.37 1.78
C GLU A 16 13.42 -4.37 1.38
N GLN A 17 13.27 -3.11 1.77
CA GLN A 17 14.24 -2.06 1.48
C GLN A 17 14.36 -1.07 2.63
N VAL A 18 15.58 -0.62 2.90
CA VAL A 18 15.84 0.52 3.77
C VAL A 18 15.97 1.77 2.91
N GLY A 19 15.05 2.73 3.07
CA GLY A 19 15.07 4.01 2.38
C GLY A 19 15.50 5.15 3.31
N SER A 20 16.04 6.22 2.72
CA SER A 20 16.45 7.42 3.48
C SER A 20 15.30 8.40 3.75
N TRP A 21 14.17 8.24 3.06
CA TRP A 21 13.00 9.11 3.15
C TRP A 21 11.97 8.51 4.10
N ALA A 22 11.35 9.33 4.95
CA ALA A 22 10.27 8.92 5.84
C ALA A 22 8.94 8.85 5.10
N VAL A 23 8.00 8.04 5.59
CA VAL A 23 6.59 8.05 5.14
C VAL A 23 5.84 9.28 5.66
N GLU A 24 6.47 10.10 6.51
CA GLU A 24 5.84 11.28 7.15
C GLU A 24 5.45 12.42 6.19
N GLU A 25 5.69 12.28 4.88
CA GLU A 25 5.05 13.09 3.85
C GLU A 25 3.70 12.49 3.42
N ALA A 26 2.76 12.38 4.36
CA ALA A 26 1.34 12.37 4.01
C ALA A 26 1.09 13.55 3.04
N PRO A 27 0.22 13.40 2.03
CA PRO A 27 0.22 14.32 0.90
C PRO A 27 0.24 15.77 1.38
N ALA A 28 1.27 16.52 0.95
CA ALA A 28 1.47 17.92 1.31
C ALA A 28 0.14 18.68 1.26
N GLU A 29 -0.08 19.62 2.19
CA GLU A 29 -1.37 20.31 2.41
C GLU A 29 -2.19 20.46 1.12
N GLY A 30 -3.29 19.68 1.04
CA GLY A 30 -4.21 19.69 -0.10
C GLY A 30 -4.08 18.52 -1.09
N GLY A 31 -3.13 17.60 -0.93
CA GLY A 31 -3.07 16.43 -1.81
C GLY A 31 -4.19 15.41 -1.55
N ILE A 32 -4.72 14.85 -2.63
CA ILE A 32 -5.82 13.88 -2.60
C ILE A 32 -5.27 12.45 -2.71
N LEU A 33 -5.84 11.52 -1.93
CA LEU A 33 -5.62 10.10 -2.15
C LEU A 33 -6.30 9.69 -3.46
N LYS A 34 -5.52 9.15 -4.40
CA LYS A 34 -6.04 8.57 -5.64
C LYS A 34 -5.90 7.06 -5.59
N ILE A 35 -6.99 6.36 -5.91
CA ILE A 35 -7.03 4.90 -6.08
C ILE A 35 -7.28 4.63 -7.56
N ALA A 36 -6.57 3.66 -8.14
CA ALA A 36 -6.66 3.31 -9.56
C ALA A 36 -6.37 4.46 -10.55
N TYR A 37 -5.89 5.62 -10.09
CA TYR A 37 -5.55 6.76 -10.93
C TYR A 37 -4.14 7.28 -10.59
N PRO A 38 -3.28 7.56 -11.59
CA PRO A 38 -1.93 8.04 -11.32
C PRO A 38 -1.92 9.45 -10.69
N ASN A 39 -1.02 9.66 -9.73
CA ASN A 39 -0.76 10.98 -9.15
C ASN A 39 0.41 11.68 -9.85
N ARG A 40 0.31 11.88 -11.17
CA ARG A 40 1.32 12.58 -11.98
C ARG A 40 0.62 13.48 -13.02
N SER A 41 1.11 14.70 -13.17
CA SER A 41 0.59 15.64 -14.19
C SER A 41 0.72 15.04 -15.59
N GLY A 42 -0.36 15.12 -16.38
CA GLY A 42 -0.44 14.56 -17.74
C GLY A 42 -0.49 13.03 -17.83
N ALA A 43 -0.67 12.33 -16.70
CA ALA A 43 -0.88 10.89 -16.70
C ALA A 43 -2.39 10.56 -16.68
N ASP A 44 -2.92 10.08 -17.79
CA ASP A 44 -4.32 9.62 -17.93
C ASP A 44 -4.37 8.14 -18.32
N LYS A 45 -3.74 7.30 -17.50
CA LYS A 45 -3.79 5.84 -17.65
C LYS A 45 -4.28 5.23 -16.34
N PRO A 46 -5.59 5.35 -16.05
CA PRO A 46 -6.16 4.68 -14.89
C PRO A 46 -6.03 3.15 -15.03
N PHE A 47 -5.99 2.47 -13.89
CA PHE A 47 -6.00 1.01 -13.86
C PHE A 47 -7.34 0.49 -14.41
N ALA A 48 -7.27 -0.32 -15.46
CA ALA A 48 -8.43 -0.89 -16.15
C ALA A 48 -8.74 -2.30 -15.59
N GLY A 49 -9.15 -2.36 -14.33
CA GLY A 49 -9.51 -3.60 -13.64
C GLY A 49 -10.30 -3.35 -12.36
N ALA A 50 -10.66 -4.42 -11.65
CA ALA A 50 -11.36 -4.34 -10.36
C ALA A 50 -10.37 -4.33 -9.20
N LEU A 51 -10.67 -3.54 -8.18
CA LEU A 51 -9.97 -3.54 -6.89
C LEU A 51 -11.01 -3.75 -5.79
N ASP A 52 -10.73 -4.63 -4.84
CA ASP A 52 -11.52 -4.83 -3.63
C ASP A 52 -10.60 -4.95 -2.40
N GLY A 53 -11.14 -4.76 -1.20
CA GLY A 53 -10.44 -5.00 0.06
C GLY A 53 -9.41 -3.94 0.44
N ILE A 54 -9.50 -2.75 -0.13
CA ILE A 54 -8.57 -1.63 0.11
C ILE A 54 -8.73 -1.12 1.56
N ALA A 55 -7.61 -1.04 2.28
CA ALA A 55 -7.55 -0.46 3.61
C ALA A 55 -6.21 0.25 3.83
N ILE A 56 -6.22 1.28 4.68
CA ILE A 56 -5.06 2.06 5.11
C ILE A 56 -5.01 2.02 6.63
N PHE A 57 -3.81 1.86 7.18
CA PHE A 57 -3.57 1.76 8.62
C PHE A 57 -2.57 2.85 9.04
N ASP A 58 -2.78 3.42 10.21
CA ASP A 58 -1.87 4.36 10.87
C ASP A 58 -0.72 3.66 11.63
N THR A 59 -0.66 2.32 11.53
CA THR A 59 0.34 1.48 12.16
C THR A 59 0.97 0.50 11.19
N ALA A 60 2.24 0.18 11.41
CA ALA A 60 2.96 -0.83 10.63
C ALA A 60 2.54 -2.24 11.07
N LEU A 61 1.87 -2.97 10.17
CA LEU A 61 1.47 -4.34 10.42
C LEU A 61 2.67 -5.30 10.48
N THR A 62 2.59 -6.29 11.37
CA THR A 62 3.51 -7.43 11.41
C THR A 62 3.24 -8.39 10.26
N ALA A 63 4.23 -9.23 9.91
CA ALA A 63 4.07 -10.23 8.85
C ALA A 63 2.90 -11.20 9.12
N ALA A 64 2.68 -11.59 10.37
CA ALA A 64 1.56 -12.45 10.75
C ALA A 64 0.20 -11.77 10.54
N GLN A 65 0.08 -10.47 10.87
CA GLN A 65 -1.14 -9.69 10.63
C GLN A 65 -1.43 -9.51 9.14
N VAL A 66 -0.39 -9.31 8.31
CA VAL A 66 -0.54 -9.23 6.85
C VAL A 66 -1.06 -10.56 6.30
N LYS A 67 -0.49 -11.70 6.71
CA LYS A 67 -0.95 -13.03 6.29
C LYS A 67 -2.40 -13.29 6.70
N ALA A 68 -2.77 -13.02 7.95
CA ALA A 68 -4.13 -13.21 8.43
C ALA A 68 -5.14 -12.35 7.65
N ARG A 69 -4.76 -11.11 7.29
CA ARG A 69 -5.62 -10.23 6.50
C ARG A 69 -5.80 -10.72 5.06
N PHE A 70 -4.75 -11.25 4.43
CA PHE A 70 -4.84 -11.87 3.11
C PHE A 70 -5.81 -13.06 3.12
N GLU A 71 -5.68 -13.95 4.11
CA GLU A 71 -6.56 -15.11 4.28
C GLU A 71 -8.03 -14.69 4.47
N ALA A 72 -8.28 -13.73 5.37
CA ALA A 72 -9.63 -13.21 5.61
C ALA A 72 -10.24 -12.56 4.36
N ASN A 73 -9.46 -11.84 3.55
CA ASN A 73 -9.96 -11.23 2.31
C ASN A 73 -10.24 -12.28 1.22
N ARG A 74 -9.42 -13.34 1.13
CA ARG A 74 -9.59 -14.42 0.16
C ARG A 74 -10.85 -15.25 0.40
N GLU A 75 -11.29 -15.31 1.66
CA GLU A 75 -12.49 -16.04 2.08
C GLU A 75 -13.78 -15.22 1.96
N ARG A 76 -13.69 -13.95 1.54
CA ARG A 76 -14.88 -13.12 1.30
C ARG A 76 -15.61 -13.63 0.04
N PRO A 77 -16.93 -13.84 0.12
CA PRO A 77 -17.74 -14.34 -0.98
C PRO A 77 -17.87 -13.32 -2.13
#